data_AF-A0AAP9JBI6-F1
#
_entry.id   AF-A0AAP9JBI6-F1
#
_cell.length_a   1.000
_cell.length_b   1.000
_cell.length_c   1.000
_cell.angle_alpha   90.00
_cell.angle_beta   90.00
_cell.angle_gamma   90.00
#
_symmetry.space_group_name_H-M   'P 1'
#
loop_
_entity.id
_entity.type
_entity.pdbx_description
1 polymer ?
#
loop_
_entity_poly.entity_id
_entity_poly.type
_entity_poly.pdbx_seq_one_letter_code
_entity_poly.pdbx_strand_id
1 'polypeptide(L)'
;MEYLLILLLVIITVILGKIGTWFGLSEVVGQLLSGIILGTSGLNIVEPSYFIHLFAETGIFLLMLNSGLESDLKEMKKYIKASSLIATMGVILPIIAFPIAFLLLGYNIQASIFAGVVFSATSISITLAVLAEQKKLATSMGAIMLSAAVLDDIIALFAVTLFSVFVGGGTLGINSLLPLFAFALGIVLRKFDFSDKVGVLSTKIGNWLFYPVFFGSIGLGVAIQGLGNKLTAIIIFSALAVVTKFIGSAWGARFSGLNVNVANAIGAGMISRGEMALVIIQIGISSQIINEDTSAEFVIAVIISTIIAPIIMKPLFKKV
;
A
#
# COMPACT_ATOMS: atom_id res chain seq x y z
N MET A 1 -13.92 12.04 -26.53
CA MET A 1 -13.37 12.95 -25.49
C MET A 1 -12.82 12.16 -24.31
N GLU A 2 -13.56 11.19 -23.74
CA GLU A 2 -13.08 10.38 -22.59
C GLU A 2 -11.74 9.68 -22.82
N TYR A 3 -11.51 9.05 -23.98
CA TYR A 3 -10.22 8.40 -24.29
C TYR A 3 -9.03 9.38 -24.29
N LEU A 4 -9.25 10.64 -24.66
CA LEU A 4 -8.22 11.68 -24.63
C LEU A 4 -7.88 12.08 -23.19
N LEU A 5 -8.88 12.13 -22.30
CA LEU A 5 -8.68 12.41 -20.89
C LEU A 5 -7.93 11.27 -20.18
N ILE A 6 -8.22 10.01 -20.53
CA ILE A 6 -7.48 8.85 -20.04
C ILE A 6 -6.02 8.89 -20.52
N LEU A 7 -5.80 9.21 -21.80
CA LEU A 7 -4.45 9.36 -22.33
C LEU A 7 -3.69 10.49 -21.63
N LEU A 8 -4.35 11.64 -21.39
CA LEU A 8 -3.78 12.75 -20.65
C LEU A 8 -3.41 12.33 -19.22
N LEU A 9 -4.33 11.65 -18.52
CA LEU A 9 -4.09 11.12 -17.18
C LEU A 9 -2.83 10.25 -17.20
N VAL A 10 -2.77 9.22 -18.04
CA VAL A 10 -1.62 8.31 -18.15
C VAL A 10 -0.31 9.07 -18.38
N ILE A 11 -0.28 9.99 -19.34
CA ILE A 11 0.93 10.75 -19.68
C ILE A 11 1.43 11.55 -18.48
N ILE A 12 0.55 12.32 -17.85
CA ILE A 12 0.91 13.18 -16.71
C ILE A 12 1.30 12.32 -15.50
N THR A 13 0.59 11.22 -15.26
CA THR A 13 0.89 10.26 -14.19
C THR A 13 2.27 9.62 -14.37
N VAL A 14 2.62 9.18 -15.57
CA VAL A 14 3.95 8.61 -15.86
C VAL A 14 5.04 9.67 -15.70
N ILE A 15 4.81 10.90 -16.17
CA ILE A 15 5.78 12.01 -16.05
C ILE A 15 6.01 12.33 -14.57
N LEU A 16 4.96 12.57 -13.80
CA LEU A 16 5.07 12.94 -12.39
C LEU A 16 5.59 11.79 -11.54
N GLY A 17 5.25 10.54 -11.86
CA GLY A 17 5.85 9.36 -11.24
C GLY A 17 7.38 9.35 -11.38
N LYS A 18 7.88 9.53 -12.61
CA LYS A 18 9.32 9.62 -12.89
C LYS A 18 9.98 10.81 -12.18
N ILE A 19 9.35 11.98 -12.20
CA ILE A 19 9.84 13.16 -11.47
C ILE A 19 9.93 12.88 -9.97
N GLY A 20 8.94 12.19 -9.39
CA GLY A 20 8.95 11.77 -7.98
C GLY A 20 10.20 10.95 -7.64
N THR A 21 10.58 10.01 -8.52
CA THR A 21 11.80 9.21 -8.32
C THR A 21 13.09 10.04 -8.35
N TRP A 22 13.13 11.13 -9.13
CA TRP A 22 14.28 12.06 -9.14
C TRP A 22 14.47 12.79 -7.81
N PHE A 23 13.38 13.01 -7.07
CA PHE A 23 13.42 13.58 -5.71
C PHE A 23 13.65 12.52 -4.62
N GLY A 24 13.92 11.26 -4.99
CA GLY A 24 14.11 10.17 -4.04
C GLY A 24 12.82 9.68 -3.38
N LEU A 25 11.66 10.02 -3.95
CA LEU A 25 10.36 9.51 -3.54
C LEU A 25 9.99 8.24 -4.34
N SER A 26 8.98 7.51 -3.87
CA SER A 26 8.39 6.43 -4.67
C SER A 26 7.67 6.99 -5.89
N GLU A 27 7.70 6.24 -7.00
CA GLU A 27 6.94 6.55 -8.21
C GLU A 27 5.45 6.77 -7.90
N VAL A 28 4.89 5.94 -7.00
CA VAL A 28 3.50 6.01 -6.55
C VAL A 28 3.12 7.40 -6.00
N VAL A 29 4.03 8.08 -5.30
CA VAL A 29 3.75 9.42 -4.76
C VAL A 29 3.54 10.42 -5.90
N GLY A 30 4.42 10.41 -6.91
CA GLY A 30 4.28 11.26 -8.08
C GLY A 30 3.02 10.93 -8.88
N GLN A 31 2.67 9.65 -8.96
CA GLN A 31 1.47 9.20 -9.65
C GLN A 31 0.19 9.64 -8.92
N LEU A 32 0.12 9.58 -7.59
CA LEU A 32 -1.01 10.09 -6.81
C LEU A 32 -1.15 11.61 -6.97
N LEU A 33 -0.03 12.35 -6.87
CA LEU A 33 -0.03 13.81 -7.06
C LEU A 33 -0.56 14.21 -8.43
N SER A 34 -0.31 13.40 -9.47
CA SER A 34 -0.87 13.65 -10.80
C SER A 34 -2.39 13.66 -10.82
N GLY A 35 -3.03 12.72 -10.12
CA GLY A 35 -4.48 12.66 -9.99
C GLY A 35 -5.01 13.86 -9.20
N ILE A 36 -4.36 14.21 -8.09
CA ILE A 36 -4.76 15.37 -7.28
C ILE A 36 -4.72 16.67 -8.12
N ILE A 37 -3.67 16.83 -8.94
CA ILE A 37 -3.50 18.00 -9.81
C ILE A 37 -4.53 18.01 -10.95
N LEU A 38 -4.83 16.87 -11.57
CA LEU A 38 -5.76 16.81 -12.70
C LEU A 38 -7.24 16.75 -12.30
N GLY A 39 -7.53 16.27 -11.10
CA GLY A 39 -8.88 16.08 -10.58
C GLY A 39 -9.49 17.34 -9.96
N THR A 40 -10.59 17.14 -9.25
CA THR A 40 -11.47 18.20 -8.72
C THR A 40 -10.78 19.16 -7.75
N SER A 41 -9.73 18.70 -7.08
CA SER A 41 -8.93 19.51 -6.16
C SER A 41 -7.92 20.44 -6.82
N GLY A 42 -7.56 20.17 -8.06
CA GLY A 42 -6.57 20.93 -8.81
C GLY A 42 -7.19 21.65 -10.01
N LEU A 43 -6.87 21.17 -11.20
CA LEU A 43 -7.27 21.77 -12.47
C LEU A 43 -8.69 21.36 -12.90
N ASN A 44 -9.27 20.32 -12.29
CA ASN A 44 -10.58 19.77 -12.63
C ASN A 44 -10.76 19.48 -14.13
N ILE A 45 -9.75 18.85 -14.74
CA ILE A 45 -9.72 18.51 -16.18
C ILE A 45 -10.19 17.08 -16.41
N VAL A 46 -9.87 16.18 -15.48
CA VAL A 46 -10.18 14.75 -15.58
C VAL A 46 -11.15 14.40 -14.46
N GLU A 47 -12.35 13.97 -14.84
CA GLU A 47 -13.36 13.46 -13.90
C GLU A 47 -13.33 11.92 -13.86
N PRO A 48 -13.67 11.30 -12.72
CA PRO A 48 -13.87 9.86 -12.64
C PRO A 48 -14.89 9.37 -13.67
N SER A 49 -14.56 8.32 -14.41
CA SER A 49 -15.45 7.72 -15.43
C SER A 49 -15.45 6.20 -15.34
N TYR A 50 -16.43 5.55 -15.97
CA TYR A 50 -16.53 4.08 -16.01
C TYR A 50 -15.26 3.43 -16.57
N PHE A 51 -14.68 3.98 -17.64
CA PHE A 51 -13.46 3.46 -18.23
C PHE A 51 -12.24 3.63 -17.31
N ILE A 52 -12.12 4.78 -16.62
CA ILE A 52 -11.06 4.97 -15.62
C ILE A 52 -11.18 3.93 -14.51
N HIS A 53 -12.39 3.67 -14.01
CA HIS A 53 -12.64 2.65 -13.01
C HIS A 53 -12.25 1.25 -13.49
N LEU A 54 -12.67 0.85 -14.70
CA LEU A 54 -12.34 -0.46 -15.28
C LEU A 54 -10.82 -0.65 -15.47
N PHE A 55 -10.12 0.38 -15.95
CA PHE A 55 -8.67 0.35 -16.08
C PHE A 55 -7.97 0.32 -14.71
N ALA A 56 -8.48 1.04 -13.72
CA ALA A 56 -7.98 1.02 -12.36
C ALA A 56 -8.15 -0.37 -11.72
N GLU A 57 -9.32 -1.01 -11.85
CA GLU A 57 -9.56 -2.37 -11.36
C GLU A 57 -8.64 -3.41 -12.02
N THR A 58 -8.40 -3.27 -13.33
CA THR A 58 -7.43 -4.11 -14.02
C THR A 58 -6.01 -3.83 -13.53
N GLY A 59 -5.69 -2.58 -13.21
CA GLY A 59 -4.42 -2.20 -12.56
C GLY A 59 -4.23 -2.86 -11.21
N ILE A 60 -5.26 -2.85 -10.35
CA ILE A 60 -5.27 -3.57 -9.07
C ILE A 60 -5.04 -5.06 -9.30
N PHE A 61 -5.76 -5.67 -10.22
CA PHE A 61 -5.60 -7.09 -10.54
C PHE A 61 -4.15 -7.41 -10.94
N LEU A 62 -3.57 -6.65 -11.86
CA LEU A 62 -2.19 -6.87 -12.32
C LEU A 62 -1.16 -6.59 -11.21
N LEU A 63 -1.37 -5.58 -10.36
CA LEU A 63 -0.50 -5.30 -9.21
C LEU A 63 -0.48 -6.48 -8.23
N MET A 64 -1.67 -6.98 -7.86
CA MET A 64 -1.79 -8.07 -6.91
C MET A 64 -1.28 -9.39 -7.49
N LEU A 65 -1.57 -9.65 -8.78
CA LEU A 65 -1.01 -10.79 -9.50
C LEU A 65 0.52 -10.78 -9.45
N ASN A 66 1.14 -9.63 -9.72
CA ASN A 66 2.59 -9.51 -9.73
C ASN A 66 3.18 -9.61 -8.32
N SER A 67 2.54 -9.03 -7.29
CA SER A 67 2.94 -9.24 -5.89
C SER A 67 2.93 -10.73 -5.50
N GLY A 68 1.91 -11.48 -5.96
CA GLY A 68 1.85 -12.93 -5.79
C GLY A 68 2.94 -13.68 -6.57
N LEU A 69 3.29 -13.23 -7.79
CA LEU A 69 4.37 -13.82 -8.61
C LEU A 69 5.76 -13.55 -8.04
N GLU A 70 5.97 -12.41 -7.40
CA GLU A 70 7.22 -12.03 -6.74
C GLU A 70 7.46 -12.81 -5.44
N SER A 71 6.42 -13.44 -4.90
CA SER A 71 6.48 -14.19 -3.64
C SER A 71 7.31 -15.48 -3.78
N ASP A 72 8.54 -15.48 -3.28
CA ASP A 72 9.35 -16.69 -3.18
C ASP A 72 8.98 -17.51 -1.94
N LEU A 73 8.08 -18.50 -2.14
CA LEU A 73 7.64 -19.40 -1.08
C LEU A 73 8.77 -20.25 -0.47
N LYS A 74 9.87 -20.50 -1.20
CA LYS A 74 11.01 -21.28 -0.68
C LYS A 74 11.83 -20.41 0.28
N GLU A 75 12.11 -19.17 -0.09
CA GLU A 75 12.77 -18.21 0.81
C GLU A 75 11.90 -17.87 2.03
N MET A 76 10.58 -17.71 1.84
CA MET A 76 9.64 -17.46 2.93
C MET A 76 9.68 -18.60 3.97
N LYS A 77 9.74 -19.86 3.52
CA LYS A 77 9.87 -21.03 4.43
C LYS A 77 11.13 -20.99 5.29
N LYS A 78 12.24 -20.47 4.76
CA LYS A 78 13.52 -20.39 5.49
C LYS A 78 13.42 -19.48 6.71
N TYR A 79 12.66 -18.38 6.62
CA TYR A 79 12.55 -17.36 7.67
C TYR A 79 11.14 -17.26 8.29
N ILE A 80 10.29 -18.26 8.06
CA ILE A 80 8.86 -18.22 8.38
C ILE A 80 8.56 -17.86 9.84
N LYS A 81 9.36 -18.32 10.80
CA LYS A 81 9.16 -18.02 12.24
C LYS A 81 9.36 -16.54 12.54
N ALA A 82 10.44 -15.95 12.04
CA ALA A 82 10.72 -14.53 12.26
C ALA A 82 9.72 -13.67 11.48
N SER A 83 9.53 -13.97 10.19
CA SER A 83 8.64 -13.18 9.32
C SER A 83 7.19 -13.21 9.78
N SER A 84 6.67 -14.35 10.26
CA SER A 84 5.29 -14.43 10.78
C SER A 84 5.09 -13.61 12.05
N LEU A 85 6.05 -13.61 12.98
CA LEU A 85 5.99 -12.76 14.19
C LEU A 85 6.08 -11.27 13.85
N ILE A 86 6.96 -10.90 12.91
CA ILE A 86 7.08 -9.52 12.43
C ILE A 86 5.78 -9.06 11.77
N ALA A 87 5.20 -9.89 10.91
CA ALA A 87 3.98 -9.57 10.19
C ALA A 87 2.78 -9.43 11.13
N THR A 88 2.53 -10.46 11.95
CA THR A 88 1.42 -10.45 12.92
C THR A 88 1.49 -9.28 13.90
N MET A 89 2.66 -9.01 14.50
CA MET A 89 2.80 -7.85 15.40
C MET A 89 2.73 -6.52 14.66
N GLY A 90 3.24 -6.48 13.42
CA GLY A 90 3.14 -5.33 12.52
C GLY A 90 1.70 -5.02 12.08
N VAL A 91 0.79 -6.00 12.13
CA VAL A 91 -0.63 -5.83 11.78
C VAL A 91 -1.50 -5.57 13.01
N ILE A 92 -1.28 -6.30 14.11
CA ILE A 92 -2.08 -6.18 15.33
C ILE A 92 -2.05 -4.76 15.89
N LEU A 93 -0.86 -4.13 15.92
CA LEU A 93 -0.71 -2.83 16.55
C LEU A 93 -1.47 -1.72 15.79
N PRO A 94 -1.37 -1.60 14.46
CA PRO A 94 -2.26 -0.73 13.68
C PRO A 94 -3.75 -1.06 13.83
N ILE A 95 -4.12 -2.36 13.80
CA ILE A 95 -5.52 -2.79 13.94
C ILE A 95 -6.14 -2.37 15.27
N ILE A 96 -5.36 -2.22 16.34
CA ILE A 96 -5.86 -1.76 17.64
C ILE A 96 -5.81 -0.23 17.74
N ALA A 97 -4.68 0.38 17.37
CA ALA A 97 -4.43 1.79 17.61
C ALA A 97 -5.29 2.72 16.73
N PHE A 98 -5.47 2.37 15.46
CA PHE A 98 -6.24 3.21 14.53
C PHE A 98 -7.72 3.29 14.89
N PRO A 99 -8.44 2.19 15.17
CA PRO A 99 -9.84 2.31 15.57
C PRO A 99 -10.04 3.15 16.82
N ILE A 100 -9.15 3.04 17.81
CA ILE A 100 -9.20 3.87 19.03
C ILE A 100 -9.03 5.36 18.65
N ALA A 101 -8.00 5.69 17.87
CA ALA A 101 -7.75 7.08 17.47
C ALA A 101 -8.90 7.67 16.64
N PHE A 102 -9.45 6.90 15.72
CA PHE A 102 -10.58 7.31 14.88
C PHE A 102 -11.86 7.55 15.70
N LEU A 103 -12.19 6.64 16.62
CA LEU A 103 -13.34 6.82 17.50
C LEU A 103 -13.18 8.05 18.40
N LEU A 104 -11.98 8.29 18.93
CA LEU A 104 -11.69 9.48 19.74
C LEU A 104 -11.82 10.79 18.95
N LEU A 105 -11.58 10.76 17.65
CA LEU A 105 -11.75 11.91 16.75
C LEU A 105 -13.19 12.01 16.19
N GLY A 106 -14.11 11.15 16.63
CA GLY A 106 -15.53 11.21 16.26
C GLY A 106 -15.89 10.54 14.94
N TYR A 107 -15.02 9.71 14.38
CA TYR A 107 -15.33 8.93 13.18
C TYR A 107 -16.26 7.75 13.53
N ASN A 108 -17.02 7.28 12.54
CA ASN A 108 -17.90 6.14 12.73
C ASN A 108 -17.10 4.84 12.97
N ILE A 109 -17.74 3.83 13.56
CA ILE A 109 -17.08 2.56 13.91
C ILE A 109 -16.56 1.79 12.67
N GLN A 110 -17.28 1.87 11.54
CA GLN A 110 -16.92 1.15 10.32
C GLN A 110 -15.61 1.70 9.74
N ALA A 111 -15.53 3.01 9.55
CA ALA A 111 -14.33 3.73 9.14
C ALA A 111 -13.18 3.57 10.14
N SER A 112 -13.48 3.51 11.44
CA SER A 112 -12.48 3.31 12.49
C SER A 112 -11.79 1.94 12.38
N ILE A 113 -12.56 0.87 12.22
CA ILE A 113 -12.03 -0.50 12.05
C ILE A 113 -11.30 -0.60 10.70
N PHE A 114 -11.88 -0.05 9.64
CA PHE A 114 -11.28 -0.02 8.31
C PHE A 114 -9.94 0.74 8.29
N ALA A 115 -9.89 1.85 9.04
CA ALA A 115 -8.74 2.44 9.72
C ALA A 115 -7.54 1.50 9.86
N GLY A 116 -7.70 0.60 10.83
CA GLY A 116 -6.68 -0.36 11.21
C GLY A 116 -6.23 -1.27 10.07
N VAL A 117 -7.16 -1.69 9.20
CA VAL A 117 -6.86 -2.57 8.07
C VAL A 117 -6.00 -1.85 7.03
N VAL A 118 -6.44 -0.68 6.54
CA VAL A 118 -5.68 0.14 5.55
C VAL A 118 -4.26 0.37 6.02
N PHE A 119 -4.15 0.75 7.28
CA PHE A 119 -2.92 1.23 7.88
C PHE A 119 -2.04 0.11 8.46
N SER A 120 -2.53 -1.13 8.43
CA SER A 120 -1.76 -2.35 8.66
C SER A 120 -1.05 -2.88 7.41
N ALA A 121 -1.39 -2.40 6.21
CA ALA A 121 -0.71 -2.82 5.00
C ALA A 121 0.65 -2.10 4.83
N THR A 122 1.67 -2.85 4.44
CA THR A 122 3.04 -2.36 4.19
C THR A 122 3.32 -2.41 2.67
N SER A 123 4.30 -1.64 2.18
CA SER A 123 4.76 -1.71 0.78
C SER A 123 6.21 -2.16 0.69
N ILE A 124 6.43 -3.17 -0.16
CA ILE A 124 7.73 -3.81 -0.42
C ILE A 124 8.63 -2.93 -1.29
N SER A 125 8.07 -2.24 -2.28
CA SER A 125 8.79 -1.55 -3.36
C SER A 125 9.80 -0.52 -2.85
N ILE A 126 9.42 0.30 -1.87
CA ILE A 126 10.29 1.37 -1.32
C ILE A 126 11.40 0.76 -0.47
N THR A 127 11.05 -0.24 0.33
CA THR A 127 11.99 -0.93 1.20
C THR A 127 13.03 -1.68 0.38
N LEU A 128 12.62 -2.32 -0.73
CA LEU A 128 13.53 -2.89 -1.72
C LEU A 128 14.46 -1.84 -2.32
N ALA A 129 13.93 -0.70 -2.76
CA ALA A 129 14.73 0.37 -3.35
C ALA A 129 15.81 0.87 -2.37
N VAL A 130 15.46 1.10 -1.10
CA VAL A 130 16.41 1.57 -0.08
C VAL A 130 17.40 0.46 0.31
N LEU A 131 16.97 -0.81 0.39
CA LEU A 131 17.88 -1.94 0.61
C LEU A 131 18.86 -2.09 -0.56
N ALA A 132 18.41 -1.88 -1.80
CA ALA A 132 19.25 -1.92 -3.00
C ALA A 132 20.30 -0.81 -2.97
N GLU A 133 19.88 0.42 -2.68
CA GLU A 133 20.76 1.59 -2.55
C GLU A 133 21.85 1.36 -1.50
N GLN A 134 21.51 0.71 -0.39
CA GLN A 134 22.45 0.38 0.69
C GLN A 134 23.20 -0.95 0.49
N LYS A 135 23.00 -1.66 -0.64
CA LYS A 135 23.59 -2.98 -0.94
C LYS A 135 23.28 -4.06 0.11
N LYS A 136 22.10 -4.00 0.72
CA LYS A 136 21.63 -4.92 1.78
C LYS A 136 20.56 -5.92 1.33
N LEU A 137 20.19 -5.94 0.04
CA LEU A 137 19.17 -6.85 -0.50
C LEU A 137 19.45 -8.33 -0.22
N ALA A 138 20.68 -8.80 -0.48
CA ALA A 138 21.07 -10.19 -0.33
C ALA A 138 21.37 -10.62 1.13
N THR A 139 20.98 -9.80 2.12
CA THR A 139 21.20 -10.11 3.53
C THR A 139 20.03 -10.88 4.12
N SER A 140 20.28 -11.60 5.21
CA SER A 140 19.23 -12.28 5.98
C SER A 140 18.13 -11.32 6.45
N MET A 141 18.49 -10.07 6.79
CA MET A 141 17.51 -9.03 7.12
C MET A 141 16.62 -8.70 5.93
N GLY A 142 17.20 -8.48 4.75
CA GLY A 142 16.45 -8.23 3.52
C GLY A 142 15.47 -9.35 3.20
N ALA A 143 15.92 -10.61 3.27
CA ALA A 143 15.05 -11.77 3.05
C ALA A 143 13.92 -11.89 4.11
N ILE A 144 14.21 -11.63 5.39
CA ILE A 144 13.20 -11.63 6.46
C ILE A 144 12.14 -10.56 6.21
N MET A 145 12.55 -9.36 5.80
CA MET A 145 11.66 -8.23 5.51
C MET A 145 10.76 -8.51 4.31
N LEU A 146 11.32 -9.06 3.23
CA LEU A 146 10.54 -9.45 2.05
C LEU A 146 9.49 -10.50 2.39
N SER A 147 9.91 -11.54 3.10
CA SER A 147 9.02 -12.60 3.57
C SER A 147 7.95 -12.09 4.55
N ALA A 148 8.30 -11.15 5.45
CA ALA A 148 7.34 -10.55 6.38
C ALA A 148 6.31 -9.67 5.65
N ALA A 149 6.74 -8.90 4.67
CA ALA A 149 5.85 -8.02 3.92
C ALA A 149 4.84 -8.80 3.05
N VAL A 150 5.25 -9.91 2.44
CA VAL A 150 4.33 -10.83 1.75
C VAL A 150 3.27 -11.40 2.70
N LEU A 151 3.67 -11.77 3.93
CA LEU A 151 2.72 -12.23 4.95
C LEU A 151 1.79 -11.11 5.41
N ASP A 152 2.30 -9.89 5.58
CA ASP A 152 1.49 -8.70 5.88
C ASP A 152 0.42 -8.47 4.81
N ASP A 153 0.77 -8.58 3.53
CA ASP A 153 -0.16 -8.42 2.41
C ASP A 153 -1.28 -9.47 2.45
N ILE A 154 -0.92 -10.74 2.72
CA ILE A 154 -1.91 -11.82 2.90
C ILE A 154 -2.86 -11.50 4.05
N ILE A 155 -2.32 -11.12 5.21
CA ILE A 155 -3.12 -10.83 6.39
C ILE A 155 -4.03 -9.62 6.14
N ALA A 156 -3.51 -8.56 5.51
CA ALA A 156 -4.27 -7.35 5.22
C ALA A 156 -5.38 -7.60 4.19
N LEU A 157 -5.09 -8.34 3.11
CA LEU A 157 -6.10 -8.74 2.11
C LEU A 157 -7.18 -9.64 2.71
N PHE A 158 -6.80 -10.55 3.61
CA PHE A 158 -7.77 -11.37 4.33
C PHE A 158 -8.62 -10.52 5.29
N ALA A 159 -8.00 -9.60 6.03
CA ALA A 159 -8.69 -8.71 6.95
C ALA A 159 -9.69 -7.78 6.24
N VAL A 160 -9.29 -7.16 5.12
CA VAL A 160 -10.21 -6.31 4.34
C VAL A 160 -11.35 -7.13 3.76
N THR A 161 -11.06 -8.34 3.27
CA THR A 161 -12.09 -9.23 2.73
C THR A 161 -13.12 -9.56 3.80
N LEU A 162 -12.69 -10.07 4.97
CA LEU A 162 -13.60 -10.39 6.07
C LEU A 162 -14.40 -9.17 6.50
N PHE A 163 -13.75 -8.01 6.64
CA PHE A 163 -14.42 -6.79 7.00
C PHE A 163 -15.53 -6.42 5.99
N SER A 164 -15.21 -6.45 4.69
CA SER A 164 -16.20 -6.20 3.64
C SER A 164 -17.36 -7.20 3.66
N VAL A 165 -17.11 -8.49 3.94
CA VAL A 165 -18.17 -9.51 4.05
C VAL A 165 -19.12 -9.22 5.21
N PHE A 166 -18.58 -8.95 6.40
CA PHE A 166 -19.36 -8.87 7.63
C PHE A 166 -19.99 -7.49 7.87
N VAL A 167 -19.36 -6.42 7.38
CA VAL A 167 -19.74 -5.04 7.68
C VAL A 167 -20.30 -4.32 6.45
N GLY A 168 -19.85 -4.69 5.24
CA GLY A 168 -20.19 -4.05 3.97
C GLY A 168 -21.58 -4.35 3.39
N GLY A 169 -22.55 -4.76 4.20
CA GLY A 169 -23.96 -4.86 3.76
C GLY A 169 -24.36 -6.13 2.98
N GLY A 170 -23.55 -7.20 3.01
CA GLY A 170 -24.01 -8.56 2.68
C GLY A 170 -24.00 -8.96 1.20
N THR A 171 -23.80 -8.05 0.25
CA THR A 171 -23.44 -8.44 -1.12
C THR A 171 -21.92 -8.50 -1.22
N LEU A 172 -21.37 -9.72 -1.33
CA LEU A 172 -19.98 -9.94 -1.73
C LEU A 172 -19.78 -9.29 -3.10
N GLY A 173 -19.34 -8.03 -3.11
CA GLY A 173 -18.87 -7.40 -4.33
C GLY A 173 -17.67 -8.21 -4.80
N ILE A 174 -17.77 -8.86 -5.96
CA ILE A 174 -16.66 -9.60 -6.61
C ILE A 174 -15.38 -8.74 -6.61
N ASN A 175 -15.53 -7.43 -6.71
CA ASN A 175 -14.46 -6.43 -6.72
C ASN A 175 -13.64 -6.40 -5.42
N SER A 176 -14.23 -6.76 -4.27
CA SER A 176 -13.51 -6.85 -2.98
C SER A 176 -12.64 -8.11 -2.87
N LEU A 177 -13.01 -9.18 -3.58
CA LEU A 177 -12.27 -10.45 -3.61
C LEU A 177 -11.22 -10.49 -4.73
N LEU A 178 -11.38 -9.66 -5.76
CA LEU A 178 -10.50 -9.62 -6.92
C LEU A 178 -9.02 -9.47 -6.55
N PRO A 179 -8.61 -8.58 -5.61
CA PRO A 179 -7.21 -8.44 -5.19
C PRO A 179 -6.65 -9.71 -4.56
N LEU A 180 -7.42 -10.33 -3.65
CA LEU A 180 -7.04 -11.57 -2.97
C LEU A 180 -6.93 -12.74 -3.96
N PHE A 181 -7.88 -12.84 -4.88
CA PHE A 181 -7.84 -13.85 -5.94
C PHE A 181 -6.63 -13.69 -6.86
N ALA A 182 -6.36 -12.46 -7.32
CA ALA A 182 -5.22 -12.15 -8.17
C ALA A 182 -3.89 -12.48 -7.48
N PHE A 183 -3.76 -12.11 -6.20
CA PHE A 183 -2.60 -12.43 -5.39
C PHE A 183 -2.41 -13.95 -5.22
N ALA A 184 -3.47 -14.68 -4.87
CA ALA A 184 -3.44 -16.13 -4.75
C ALA A 184 -3.10 -16.81 -6.10
N LEU A 185 -3.64 -16.31 -7.20
CA LEU A 185 -3.32 -16.76 -8.55
C LEU A 185 -1.82 -16.54 -8.84
N GLY A 186 -1.26 -15.39 -8.49
CA GLY A 186 0.17 -15.12 -8.63
C GLY A 186 1.04 -16.12 -7.89
N ILE A 187 0.71 -16.44 -6.64
CA ILE A 187 1.41 -17.46 -5.84
C ILE A 187 1.33 -18.85 -6.49
N VAL A 188 0.18 -19.22 -7.04
CA VAL A 188 0.02 -20.50 -7.74
C VAL A 188 0.84 -20.53 -9.02
N LEU A 189 0.76 -19.46 -9.82
CA LEU A 189 1.49 -19.33 -11.08
C LEU A 189 3.01 -19.31 -10.88
N ARG A 190 3.50 -18.82 -9.74
CA ARG A 190 4.92 -18.83 -9.39
C ARG A 190 5.56 -20.23 -9.36
N LYS A 191 4.75 -21.30 -9.29
CA LYS A 191 5.24 -22.69 -9.33
C LYS A 191 5.59 -23.19 -10.73
N PHE A 192 5.22 -22.47 -11.78
CA PHE A 192 5.43 -22.89 -13.17
C PHE A 192 6.62 -22.15 -13.81
N ASP A 193 7.32 -22.81 -14.74
CA ASP A 193 8.53 -22.27 -15.37
C ASP A 193 8.29 -20.98 -16.21
N PHE A 194 7.05 -20.73 -16.62
CA PHE A 194 6.68 -19.54 -17.37
C PHE A 194 6.34 -18.33 -16.48
N SER A 195 6.36 -18.48 -15.15
CA SER A 195 5.96 -17.42 -14.20
C SER A 195 6.70 -16.12 -14.42
N ASP A 196 8.01 -16.21 -14.66
CA ASP A 196 8.87 -15.04 -14.83
C ASP A 196 8.49 -14.27 -16.10
N LYS A 197 8.16 -14.98 -17.19
CA LYS A 197 7.70 -14.35 -18.44
C LYS A 197 6.35 -13.66 -18.26
N VAL A 198 5.43 -14.30 -17.53
CA VAL A 198 4.11 -13.72 -17.21
C VAL A 198 4.28 -12.49 -16.34
N GLY A 199 5.11 -12.55 -15.30
CA GLY A 199 5.42 -11.41 -14.44
C GLY A 199 5.99 -10.23 -15.22
N VAL A 200 7.02 -10.46 -16.05
CA VAL A 200 7.62 -9.40 -16.88
C VAL A 200 6.61 -8.78 -17.83
N LEU A 201 5.78 -9.58 -18.50
CA LEU A 201 4.76 -9.08 -19.43
C LEU A 201 3.67 -8.30 -18.69
N SER A 202 3.16 -8.86 -17.59
CA SER A 202 2.16 -8.26 -16.72
C SER A 202 2.62 -6.92 -16.17
N THR A 203 3.82 -6.85 -15.60
CA THR A 203 4.43 -5.60 -15.10
C THR A 203 4.65 -4.60 -16.22
N LYS A 204 5.09 -5.03 -17.41
CA LYS A 204 5.30 -4.13 -18.55
C LYS A 204 3.99 -3.49 -19.02
N ILE A 205 2.93 -4.28 -19.15
CA ILE A 205 1.59 -3.81 -19.53
C ILE A 205 1.01 -2.93 -18.42
N GLY A 206 1.18 -3.33 -17.16
CA GLY A 206 0.77 -2.57 -15.98
C GLY A 206 1.41 -1.18 -15.93
N ASN A 207 2.74 -1.10 -15.99
CA ASN A 207 3.48 0.16 -15.95
C ASN A 207 3.13 1.11 -17.10
N TRP A 208 2.77 0.58 -18.28
CA TRP A 208 2.49 1.42 -19.45
C TRP A 208 1.10 2.06 -19.42
N LEU A 209 0.11 1.39 -18.83
CA LEU A 209 -1.28 1.83 -18.88
C LEU A 209 -1.99 1.70 -17.53
N PHE A 210 -2.08 0.48 -16.98
CA PHE A 210 -3.02 0.20 -15.91
C PHE A 210 -2.61 0.76 -14.54
N TYR A 211 -1.32 0.74 -14.19
CA TYR A 211 -0.85 1.27 -12.91
C TYR A 211 -0.94 2.80 -12.87
N PRO A 212 -0.49 3.55 -13.91
CA PRO A 212 -0.74 4.98 -13.97
C PRO A 212 -2.23 5.32 -13.84
N VAL A 213 -3.13 4.61 -14.53
CA VAL A 213 -4.57 4.88 -14.38
C VAL A 213 -5.05 4.57 -12.95
N PHE A 214 -4.63 3.45 -12.35
CA PHE A 214 -4.98 3.10 -10.98
C PHE A 214 -4.56 4.19 -9.98
N PHE A 215 -3.27 4.52 -9.90
CA PHE A 215 -2.77 5.49 -8.94
C PHE A 215 -3.26 6.91 -9.25
N GLY A 216 -3.34 7.29 -10.52
CA GLY A 216 -3.92 8.56 -10.94
C GLY A 216 -5.39 8.67 -10.52
N SER A 217 -6.19 7.61 -10.71
CA SER A 217 -7.62 7.61 -10.37
C SER A 217 -7.89 7.79 -8.88
N ILE A 218 -7.04 7.23 -8.01
CA ILE A 218 -7.14 7.47 -6.56
C ILE A 218 -6.91 8.95 -6.27
N GLY A 219 -5.90 9.56 -6.90
CA GLY A 219 -5.62 10.99 -6.75
C GLY A 219 -6.76 11.89 -7.25
N LEU A 220 -7.48 11.50 -8.32
CA LEU A 220 -8.61 12.27 -8.83
C LEU A 220 -9.75 12.43 -7.80
N GLY A 221 -9.94 11.41 -6.94
CA GLY A 221 -10.97 11.39 -5.90
C GLY A 221 -10.57 12.06 -4.59
N VAL A 222 -9.32 12.55 -4.47
CA VAL A 222 -8.88 13.24 -3.24
C VAL A 222 -9.40 14.68 -3.27
N ALA A 223 -10.35 14.99 -2.39
CA ALA A 223 -10.85 16.34 -2.16
C ALA A 223 -9.95 17.10 -1.14
N ILE A 224 -9.32 18.21 -1.57
CA ILE A 224 -8.51 19.10 -0.73
C ILE A 224 -9.37 20.20 -0.07
N GLN A 225 -10.55 20.46 -0.63
CA GLN A 225 -11.48 21.42 -0.05
C GLN A 225 -11.95 20.93 1.32
N GLY A 226 -11.81 21.76 2.36
CA GLY A 226 -12.16 21.38 3.74
C GLY A 226 -11.07 20.64 4.52
N LEU A 227 -9.96 20.27 3.88
CA LEU A 227 -8.88 19.49 4.49
C LEU A 227 -8.15 20.25 5.62
N GLY A 228 -8.19 21.59 5.59
CA GLY A 228 -7.62 22.44 6.65
C GLY A 228 -8.22 22.12 8.03
N ASN A 229 -9.51 21.80 8.10
CA ASN A 229 -10.19 21.41 9.34
C ASN A 229 -9.86 19.98 9.79
N LYS A 230 -9.27 19.18 8.90
CA LYS A 230 -8.89 17.78 9.12
C LYS A 230 -7.39 17.59 9.30
N LEU A 231 -6.59 18.67 9.26
CA LEU A 231 -5.14 18.62 9.35
C LEU A 231 -4.66 17.91 10.62
N THR A 232 -5.32 18.16 11.76
CA THR A 232 -5.01 17.47 13.02
C THR A 232 -5.19 15.95 12.91
N ALA A 233 -6.28 15.49 12.28
CA ALA A 233 -6.53 14.07 12.08
C ALA A 233 -5.46 13.46 11.17
N ILE A 234 -5.13 14.11 10.05
CA ILE A 234 -4.10 13.65 9.11
C ILE A 234 -2.72 13.53 9.78
N ILE A 235 -2.34 14.51 10.59
CA ILE A 235 -1.07 14.46 11.34
C ILE A 235 -1.08 13.27 12.32
N ILE A 236 -2.17 13.08 13.06
CA ILE A 236 -2.32 11.95 13.99
C ILE A 236 -2.24 10.62 13.24
N PHE A 237 -2.96 10.46 12.13
CA PHE A 237 -2.96 9.24 11.33
C PHE A 237 -1.60 8.94 10.74
N SER A 238 -0.89 9.96 10.27
CA SER A 238 0.48 9.84 9.74
C SER A 238 1.49 9.51 10.84
N ALA A 239 1.35 10.08 12.04
CA ALA A 239 2.22 9.75 13.17
C ALA A 239 1.97 8.32 13.66
N LEU A 240 0.70 7.95 13.86
CA LEU A 240 0.31 6.59 14.22
C LEU A 240 0.77 5.59 13.17
N ALA A 241 0.75 5.95 11.90
CA ALA A 241 1.23 5.12 10.81
C ALA A 241 2.65 4.64 11.03
N VAL A 242 3.52 5.61 11.25
CA VAL A 242 4.95 5.41 11.41
C VAL A 242 5.21 4.67 12.71
N VAL A 243 4.61 5.13 13.82
CA VAL A 243 4.88 4.61 15.16
C VAL A 243 4.39 3.16 15.30
N THR A 244 3.14 2.89 14.92
CA THR A 244 2.55 1.55 15.14
C THR A 244 3.23 0.50 14.27
N LYS A 245 3.54 0.80 13.01
CA LYS A 245 4.28 -0.13 12.15
C LYS A 245 5.70 -0.33 12.61
N PHE A 246 6.42 0.76 12.91
CA PHE A 246 7.79 0.66 13.39
C PHE A 246 7.89 -0.21 14.65
N ILE A 247 7.06 0.10 15.66
CA ILE A 247 7.09 -0.59 16.95
C ILE A 247 6.61 -2.04 16.80
N GLY A 248 5.49 -2.27 16.11
CA GLY A 248 4.92 -3.62 15.93
C GLY A 248 5.91 -4.57 15.26
N SER A 249 6.47 -4.15 14.12
CA SER A 249 7.43 -4.97 13.37
C SER A 249 8.78 -5.09 14.10
N ALA A 250 9.26 -4.04 14.78
CA ALA A 250 10.49 -4.13 15.58
C ALA A 250 10.33 -5.08 16.78
N TRP A 251 9.19 -5.05 17.47
CA TRP A 251 8.91 -6.00 18.56
C TRP A 251 8.78 -7.43 18.05
N GLY A 252 8.07 -7.65 16.94
CA GLY A 252 8.02 -8.97 16.30
C GLY A 252 9.41 -9.50 15.95
N ALA A 253 10.28 -8.64 15.41
CA ALA A 253 11.67 -8.98 15.13
C ALA A 253 12.48 -9.31 16.39
N ARG A 254 12.34 -8.53 17.48
CA ARG A 254 13.03 -8.80 18.75
C ARG A 254 12.57 -10.12 19.38
N PHE A 255 11.26 -10.38 19.38
CA PHE A 255 10.71 -11.63 19.90
C PHE A 255 11.10 -12.86 19.07
N SER A 256 11.47 -12.66 17.80
CA SER A 256 12.08 -13.71 16.98
C SER A 256 13.56 -13.99 17.28
N GLY A 257 14.17 -13.24 18.22
CA GLY A 257 15.57 -13.42 18.65
C GLY A 257 16.59 -12.57 17.87
N LEU A 258 16.15 -11.63 17.04
CA LEU A 258 17.05 -10.76 16.28
C LEU A 258 17.65 -9.66 17.15
N ASN A 259 18.89 -9.26 16.84
CA ASN A 259 19.57 -8.15 17.52
C ASN A 259 18.75 -6.85 17.42
N VAL A 260 18.81 -6.00 18.45
CA VAL A 260 18.08 -4.73 18.52
C VAL A 260 18.30 -3.83 17.29
N ASN A 261 19.53 -3.75 16.76
CA ASN A 261 19.82 -2.94 15.58
C ASN A 261 19.15 -3.52 14.32
N VAL A 262 19.21 -4.84 14.15
CA VAL A 262 18.53 -5.57 13.07
C VAL A 262 17.02 -5.40 13.18
N ALA A 263 16.47 -5.54 14.39
CA ALA A 263 15.04 -5.41 14.64
C ALA A 263 14.52 -3.99 14.39
N ASN A 264 15.28 -2.97 14.78
CA ASN A 264 14.93 -1.58 14.49
C ASN A 264 15.03 -1.27 12.98
N ALA A 265 16.01 -1.84 12.28
CA ALA A 265 16.10 -1.75 10.83
C ALA A 265 14.88 -2.40 10.16
N ILE A 266 14.49 -3.61 10.58
CA ILE A 266 13.26 -4.27 10.10
C ILE A 266 12.04 -3.40 10.37
N GLY A 267 11.87 -2.89 11.59
CA GLY A 267 10.78 -1.99 11.95
C GLY A 267 10.72 -0.78 11.03
N ALA A 268 11.86 -0.15 10.73
CA ALA A 268 11.93 0.98 9.82
C ALA A 268 11.52 0.64 8.39
N GLY A 269 11.95 -0.52 7.89
CA GLY A 269 11.58 -0.92 6.54
C GLY A 269 10.15 -1.44 6.40
N MET A 270 9.43 -1.65 7.49
CA MET A 270 8.00 -1.99 7.44
C MET A 270 7.07 -0.77 7.58
N ILE A 271 7.62 0.44 7.81
CA ILE A 271 6.85 1.70 7.91
C ILE A 271 6.15 2.05 6.59
N SER A 272 6.85 1.81 5.48
CA SER A 272 6.43 2.22 4.15
C SER A 272 5.01 1.74 3.85
N ARG A 273 4.16 2.68 3.43
CA ARG A 273 2.86 2.41 2.83
C ARG A 273 2.95 2.72 1.35
N GLY A 274 2.24 1.96 0.55
CA GLY A 274 2.30 2.09 -0.90
C GLY A 274 1.12 1.42 -1.54
N GLU A 275 1.37 0.58 -2.53
CA GLU A 275 0.35 0.04 -3.41
C GLU A 275 -0.78 -0.64 -2.64
N MET A 276 -0.44 -1.46 -1.64
CA MET A 276 -1.41 -2.27 -0.88
C MET A 276 -2.39 -1.43 -0.05
N ALA A 277 -1.92 -0.38 0.62
CA ALA A 277 -2.80 0.49 1.39
C ALA A 277 -3.81 1.21 0.48
N LEU A 278 -3.36 1.60 -0.73
CA LEU A 278 -4.17 2.27 -1.74
C LEU A 278 -5.21 1.32 -2.36
N VAL A 279 -4.83 0.06 -2.59
CA VAL A 279 -5.77 -1.00 -3.00
C VAL A 279 -6.88 -1.16 -1.96
N ILE A 280 -6.53 -1.24 -0.67
CA ILE A 280 -7.52 -1.36 0.41
C ILE A 280 -8.42 -0.11 0.46
N ILE A 281 -7.87 1.09 0.37
CA ILE A 281 -8.67 2.34 0.30
C ILE A 281 -9.69 2.26 -0.85
N GLN A 282 -9.27 1.84 -2.04
CA GLN A 282 -10.16 1.72 -3.19
C GLN A 282 -11.28 0.69 -2.97
N ILE A 283 -10.98 -0.44 -2.31
CA ILE A 283 -12.01 -1.41 -1.90
C ILE A 283 -13.02 -0.75 -0.95
N GLY A 284 -12.53 0.06 -0.01
CA GLY A 284 -13.36 0.77 0.95
C GLY A 284 -14.32 1.76 0.31
N ILE A 285 -13.83 2.54 -0.67
CA ILE A 285 -14.66 3.47 -1.46
C ILE A 285 -15.70 2.68 -2.26
N SER A 286 -15.26 1.65 -3.00
CA SER A 286 -16.12 0.87 -3.90
C SER A 286 -17.20 0.08 -3.15
N SER A 287 -16.91 -0.32 -1.91
CA SER A 287 -17.85 -1.03 -1.02
C SER A 287 -18.64 -0.08 -0.10
N GLN A 288 -18.54 1.24 -0.30
CA GLN A 288 -19.18 2.27 0.52
C GLN A 288 -18.89 2.18 2.04
N ILE A 289 -17.75 1.61 2.41
CA ILE A 289 -17.30 1.51 3.81
C ILE A 289 -16.80 2.86 4.31
N ILE A 290 -16.11 3.61 3.45
CA ILE A 290 -15.59 4.95 3.73
C ILE A 290 -16.12 5.92 2.67
N ASN A 291 -16.36 7.17 3.10
CA ASN A 291 -16.73 8.26 2.19
C ASN A 291 -15.49 8.93 1.59
N GLU A 292 -15.72 9.81 0.60
CA GLU A 292 -14.65 10.52 -0.11
C GLU A 292 -13.76 11.34 0.84
N ASP A 293 -14.34 12.05 1.80
CA ASP A 293 -13.60 12.83 2.80
C ASP A 293 -12.61 11.97 3.61
N THR A 294 -13.10 10.85 4.15
CA THR A 294 -12.27 9.92 4.94
C THR A 294 -11.20 9.28 4.06
N SER A 295 -11.53 8.97 2.80
CA SER A 295 -10.56 8.42 1.85
C SER A 295 -9.42 9.41 1.54
N ALA A 296 -9.74 10.70 1.39
CA ALA A 296 -8.74 11.75 1.16
C ALA A 296 -7.77 11.85 2.35
N GLU A 297 -8.27 11.79 3.57
CA GLU A 297 -7.44 11.74 4.78
C GLU A 297 -6.50 10.52 4.79
N PHE A 298 -6.98 9.36 4.31
CA PHE A 298 -6.18 8.13 4.29
C PHE A 298 -5.09 8.21 3.23
N VAL A 299 -5.43 8.65 2.02
CA VAL A 299 -4.47 8.79 0.91
C VAL A 299 -3.36 9.76 1.31
N ILE A 300 -3.70 10.89 1.93
CA ILE A 300 -2.70 11.87 2.37
C ILE A 300 -1.83 11.30 3.49
N ALA A 301 -2.41 10.61 4.48
CA ALA A 301 -1.64 9.97 5.53
C ALA A 301 -0.71 8.85 4.98
N VAL A 302 -1.16 8.10 3.96
CA VAL A 302 -0.34 7.16 3.22
C VAL A 302 0.83 7.90 2.59
N ILE A 303 0.59 8.92 1.76
CA ILE A 303 1.64 9.72 1.10
C ILE A 303 2.67 10.24 2.11
N ILE A 304 2.23 10.81 3.23
CA ILE A 304 3.13 11.34 4.27
C ILE A 304 4.00 10.21 4.85
N SER A 305 3.39 9.09 5.23
CA SER A 305 4.14 7.94 5.77
C SER A 305 5.13 7.35 4.75
N THR A 306 4.77 7.34 3.47
CA THR A 306 5.61 6.92 2.34
C THR A 306 6.85 7.80 2.19
N ILE A 307 6.68 9.13 2.30
CA ILE A 307 7.79 10.11 2.22
C ILE A 307 8.72 9.98 3.44
N ILE A 308 8.16 9.75 4.63
CA ILE A 308 8.91 9.64 5.88
C ILE A 308 9.73 8.34 5.93
N ALA A 309 9.22 7.24 5.39
CA ALA A 309 9.84 5.92 5.48
C ALA A 309 11.34 5.88 5.07
N PRO A 310 11.76 6.35 3.87
CA PRO A 310 13.17 6.33 3.49
C PRO A 310 14.08 7.18 4.39
N ILE A 311 13.55 8.27 4.96
CA ILE A 311 14.29 9.14 5.89
C ILE A 311 14.65 8.37 7.17
N ILE A 312 13.74 7.51 7.65
CA ILE A 312 13.95 6.68 8.84
C ILE A 312 14.78 5.42 8.52
N MET A 313 14.55 4.78 7.36
CA MET A 313 15.25 3.56 6.95
C MET A 313 16.76 3.76 6.80
N LYS A 314 17.19 4.77 6.04
CA LYS A 314 18.60 4.99 5.67
C LYS A 314 19.56 5.00 6.88
N PRO A 315 19.33 5.77 7.96
CA PRO A 315 20.24 5.78 9.10
C PRO A 315 20.25 4.47 9.90
N LEU A 316 19.15 3.72 9.92
CA LEU A 316 19.06 2.45 10.66
C LEU A 316 19.69 1.30 9.88
N PHE A 317 19.57 1.27 8.55
CA PHE A 317 20.23 0.28 7.70
C PHE A 317 21.76 0.41 7.75
N LYS A 318 22.29 1.63 7.94
CA LYS A 318 23.75 1.86 8.10
C LYS A 318 24.33 1.28 9.41
N LYS A 319 23.50 1.00 10.41
CA LYS A 319 23.93 0.46 11.71
C LYS A 319 24.02 -1.07 11.73
N VAL A 320 23.72 -1.72 10.61
CA VAL A 320 23.66 -3.18 10.44
C VAL A 320 24.41 -3.57 9.17
#